data_AF-A0A9D6K3N7-F1
#
_entry.id   AF-A0A9D6K3N7-F1
#
_cell.length_a   1.000
_cell.length_b   1.000
_cell.length_c   1.000
_cell.angle_alpha   90.00
_cell.angle_beta   90.00
_cell.angle_gamma   90.00
#
_symmetry.space_group_name_H-M   'P 1'
#
loop_
_entity.id
_entity.type
_entity.pdbx_description
1 polymer ?
#
loop_
_entity_poly.entity_id
_entity_poly.type
_entity_poly.pdbx_seq_one_letter_code
_entity_poly.pdbx_strand_id
1 'polypeptide(L)' 'MDKKKIVVIGNGMAGARVVEEILGRVPGRFDFVMFGAEPYGNY' A
#
# COMPACT_ATOMS: atom_id res chain seq x y z
N MET A 1 -18.46 4.01 -8.70
CA MET A 1 -18.28 2.65 -8.17
C MET A 1 -17.28 2.75 -7.04
N ASP A 2 -17.69 2.49 -5.81
CA ASP A 2 -16.83 2.74 -4.64
C ASP A 2 -15.67 1.74 -4.62
N LYS A 3 -14.44 2.26 -4.71
CA LYS A 3 -13.23 1.43 -4.57
C LYS A 3 -13.11 1.00 -3.11
N LYS A 4 -12.75 -0.28 -2.90
CA LYS A 4 -12.47 -0.76 -1.55
C LYS A 4 -11.17 -0.13 -1.05
N LYS A 5 -11.17 0.34 0.20
CA LYS A 5 -9.97 0.88 0.85
C LYS A 5 -9.17 -0.25 1.49
N ILE A 6 -7.86 -0.24 1.27
CA ILE A 6 -6.90 -1.11 1.94
C ILE A 6 -6.04 -0.24 2.84
N VAL A 7 -6.05 -0.54 4.13
CA VAL A 7 -5.19 0.13 5.12
C VAL A 7 -3.99 -0.77 5.40
N VAL A 8 -2.78 -0.23 5.24
CA VAL A 8 -1.52 -0.90 5.53
C VAL A 8 -0.91 -0.29 6.79
N ILE A 9 -0.60 -1.12 7.78
CA ILE A 9 0.09 -0.70 9.02
C ILE A 9 1.54 -1.19 8.93
N GLY A 10 2.47 -0.25 8.93
CA GLY A 10 3.89 -0.43 8.60
C GLY A 10 4.21 0.13 7.23
N ASN A 11 5.11 1.12 7.17
CA ASN A 11 5.61 1.75 5.92
C ASN A 11 7.00 1.26 5.50
N GLY A 12 7.45 0.14 6.07
CA GLY A 12 8.68 -0.52 5.65
C GLY A 12 8.53 -1.33 4.36
N MET A 13 9.61 -2.02 4.01
CA MET A 13 9.76 -2.74 2.73
C MET A 13 8.62 -3.74 2.45
N ALA A 14 8.16 -4.47 3.47
CA ALA A 14 7.06 -5.42 3.31
C ALA A 14 5.73 -4.72 2.96
N GLY A 15 5.43 -3.60 3.63
CA GLY A 15 4.22 -2.82 3.37
C GLY A 15 4.21 -2.21 1.97
N ALA A 16 5.32 -1.61 1.57
CA ALA A 16 5.49 -1.07 0.22
C ALA A 16 5.36 -2.17 -0.86
N ARG A 17 6.04 -3.30 -0.69
CA ARG A 17 6.05 -4.39 -1.66
C ARG A 17 4.67 -4.99 -1.90
N VAL A 18 3.86 -5.12 -0.85
CA VAL A 18 2.47 -5.60 -0.97
C VAL A 18 1.64 -4.66 -1.84
N VAL A 19 1.77 -3.33 -1.64
CA VAL A 19 1.04 -2.34 -2.44
C VAL A 19 1.47 -2.40 -3.91
N GLU A 20 2.77 -2.47 -4.19
CA GLU A 20 3.30 -2.60 -5.56
C GLU A 20 2.75 -3.84 -6.28
N GLU A 21 2.79 -5.00 -5.63
CA GLU A 21 2.30 -6.27 -6.22
C GLU A 21 0.81 -6.22 -6.53
N ILE A 22 0.00 -5.59 -5.66
CA ILE A 22 -1.45 -5.46 -5.90
C ILE A 22 -1.71 -4.48 -7.04
N LEU A 23 -1.01 -3.33 -7.08
CA LEU A 23 -1.15 -2.36 -8.16
C LEU A 23 -0.75 -2.95 -9.51
N GLY A 24 0.30 -3.78 -9.54
CA GLY A 24 0.74 -4.49 -10.74
C GLY A 24 -0.26 -5.52 -11.25
N ARG A 25 -1.00 -6.20 -10.35
CA ARG A 25 -1.97 -7.25 -10.74
C ARG A 25 -3.36 -6.71 -11.06
N VAL A 26 -3.84 -5.71 -10.30
CA VAL A 26 -5.21 -5.21 -10.37
C VAL A 26 -5.24 -3.67 -10.25
N PRO A 27 -4.71 -2.96 -11.24
CA PRO A 27 -4.60 -1.51 -11.19
C PRO A 27 -5.96 -0.83 -11.05
N GLY A 28 -6.03 0.19 -10.20
CA GLY A 28 -7.23 1.00 -10.00
C GLY A 28 -8.38 0.33 -9.24
N ARG A 29 -8.22 -0.93 -8.77
CA ARG A 29 -9.28 -1.65 -8.04
C ARG A 29 -9.47 -1.19 -6.60
N PHE A 30 -8.41 -0.69 -5.98
CA PHE A 30 -8.37 -0.32 -4.56
C PHE A 30 -7.80 1.07 -4.38
N ASP A 31 -8.18 1.69 -3.27
CA ASP A 31 -7.51 2.88 -2.73
C ASP A 31 -6.69 2.46 -1.51
N PHE A 32 -5.45 2.96 -1.40
CA PHE A 32 -4.52 2.58 -0.35
C PHE A 32 -4.29 3.73 0.62
N VAL A 33 -4.22 3.41 1.91
CA VAL A 33 -3.75 4.30 2.97
C VAL A 33 -2.69 3.55 3.78
N MET A 34 -1.52 4.16 3.97
CA MET A 34 -0.42 3.56 4.71
C MET A 34 -0.12 4.38 5.95
N PHE A 35 0.01 3.71 7.08
CA PHE A 35 0.44 4.29 8.35
C PHE A 35 1.74 3.62 8.78
N GLY A 36 2.73 4.39 9.21
CA GLY A 36 3.94 3.83 9.77
C GLY A 36 4.83 4.90 10.38
N ALA A 37 5.76 4.47 11.23
CA ALA A 37 6.67 5.34 11.97
C ALA A 37 8.08 5.35 11.39
N GLU A 38 8.34 4.62 10.29
CA GLU A 38 9.64 4.67 9.64
C GLU A 38 9.81 6.06 9.00
N PRO A 39 10.91 6.78 9.29
CA PRO A 39 11.11 8.16 8.86
C PRO A 39 11.28 8.29 7.34
N TYR A 40 11.73 7.21 6.70
CA TYR A 40 11.82 7.07 5.25
C TYR A 40 11.28 5.69 4.92
N GLY A 41 10.40 5.58 3.93
CA GLY A 41 10.16 4.28 3.31
C GLY A 41 11.50 3.77 2.81
N ASN A 42 11.84 2.51 3.07
CA ASN A 42 13.09 1.89 2.60
C ASN A 42 13.05 1.63 1.08
N TYR A 43 12.55 2.59 0.31
CA TYR A 43 12.31 2.51 -1.13
C TYR A 43 12.40 3.89 -1.79
#